data_AF-A0A3M2B3M0-F1
#
_entry.id   AF-A0A3M2B3M0-F1
#
_cell.length_a   1.000
_cell.length_b   1.000
_cell.length_c   1.000
_cell.angle_alpha   90.00
_cell.angle_beta   90.00
_cell.angle_gamma   90.00
#
_symmetry.space_group_name_H-M   'P 1'
#
loop_
_entity.id
_entity.type
_entity.pdbx_description
1 polymer ?
#
loop_
_entity_poly.entity_id
_entity_poly.type
_entity_poly.pdbx_seq_one_letter_code
_entity_poly.pdbx_strand_id
1 'polypeptide(L)'
;MRPIPANRRWLANQHRIEPQPSAPQPIQAARCAPQYSSLSPEQRLSRRARLLGRVLTAQMPQACLGCGQPIQEGDRITLHPDWDVWVHANCRNATQIAPRLVSIASRAGVCAHCRRPWQSGQRIARHEGSLWMHDECVP
;
A
#
# COMPACT_ATOMS: atom_id res chain seq x y z
N MET A 1 -14.35 -9.54 60.52
CA MET A 1 -14.07 -9.42 59.07
C MET A 1 -13.68 -10.79 58.55
N ARG A 2 -14.32 -11.30 57.49
CA ARG A 2 -13.95 -12.59 56.88
C ARG A 2 -13.10 -12.31 55.63
N PRO A 3 -11.99 -13.04 55.39
CA PRO A 3 -11.16 -12.82 54.21
C PRO A 3 -11.91 -13.19 52.94
N ILE A 4 -11.67 -12.41 51.88
CA ILE A 4 -12.24 -12.63 50.55
C ILE A 4 -11.68 -13.96 50.00
N PRO A 5 -12.52 -14.91 49.57
CA PRO A 5 -12.04 -16.19 49.05
C PRO A 5 -11.34 -16.00 47.69
N ALA A 6 -10.21 -16.69 47.53
CA ALA A 6 -9.42 -16.65 46.31
C ALA A 6 -10.22 -17.14 45.09
N ASN A 7 -10.19 -16.35 44.01
CA ASN A 7 -10.89 -16.65 42.77
C ASN A 7 -10.25 -17.85 42.05
N ARG A 8 -10.86 -19.03 42.17
CA ARG A 8 -10.38 -20.29 41.59
C ARG A 8 -10.18 -20.25 40.07
N ARG A 9 -10.91 -19.38 39.35
CA ARG A 9 -10.74 -19.23 37.89
C ARG A 9 -9.41 -18.55 37.52
N TRP A 10 -8.85 -17.72 38.40
CA TRP A 10 -7.56 -17.07 38.15
C TRP A 10 -6.39 -18.06 38.26
N LEU A 11 -6.42 -18.95 39.27
CA LEU A 11 -5.42 -20.01 39.43
C LEU A 11 -5.42 -20.99 38.25
N ALA A 12 -6.59 -21.34 37.70
CA ALA A 12 -6.68 -22.22 36.54
C ALA A 12 -6.05 -21.63 35.26
N ASN A 13 -6.06 -20.32 35.09
CA ASN A 13 -5.45 -19.66 33.92
C ASN A 13 -3.92 -19.60 33.99
N GLN A 14 -3.31 -19.69 35.19
CA GLN A 14 -1.85 -19.67 35.33
C GLN A 14 -1.16 -20.96 34.88
N HIS A 15 -1.85 -22.10 34.99
CA HIS A 15 -1.29 -23.40 34.58
C HIS A 15 -1.38 -23.68 33.07
N ARG A 16 -1.95 -22.75 32.28
CA ARG A 16 -2.08 -22.88 30.81
C ARG A 16 -1.02 -22.09 30.03
N ILE A 17 0.11 -21.78 30.66
CA ILE A 17 1.29 -21.24 29.98
C ILE A 17 2.22 -22.43 29.68
N GLU A 18 1.83 -23.24 28.70
CA GLU A 18 2.80 -24.11 28.02
C GLU A 18 3.69 -23.23 27.12
N PRO A 19 5.00 -23.50 27.01
CA PRO A 19 5.83 -22.88 25.99
C PRO A 19 5.38 -23.38 24.62
N GLN A 20 4.61 -22.57 23.90
CA GLN A 20 4.34 -22.82 22.48
C GLN A 20 5.68 -22.86 21.72
N PRO A 21 5.90 -23.83 20.82
CA PRO A 21 6.97 -23.74 19.84
C PRO A 21 6.74 -22.48 19.01
N SER A 22 7.78 -21.65 18.94
CA SER A 22 7.83 -20.36 18.28
C SER A 22 6.94 -20.32 17.04
N ALA A 23 5.76 -19.72 17.16
CA ALA A 23 5.00 -19.30 16.00
C ALA A 23 5.95 -18.51 15.09
N PRO A 24 5.95 -18.73 13.77
CA PRO A 24 6.70 -17.86 12.88
C PRO A 24 6.25 -16.45 13.22
N GLN A 25 7.19 -15.63 13.69
CA GLN A 25 6.92 -14.23 13.91
C GLN A 25 6.23 -13.72 12.64
N PRO A 26 5.23 -12.82 12.75
CA PRO A 26 4.89 -12.04 11.57
C PRO A 26 6.22 -11.43 11.15
N ILE A 27 6.78 -11.94 10.05
CA ILE A 27 7.84 -11.25 9.31
C ILE A 27 7.22 -9.88 9.19
N GLN A 28 7.80 -8.94 9.93
CA GLN A 28 7.45 -7.54 9.83
C GLN A 28 7.52 -7.31 8.34
N ALA A 29 6.36 -7.25 7.69
CA ALA A 29 6.27 -6.93 6.29
C ALA A 29 7.01 -5.62 6.24
N ALA A 30 8.24 -5.69 5.72
CA ALA A 30 9.20 -4.62 5.83
C ALA A 30 8.42 -3.42 5.31
N ARG A 31 8.13 -2.49 6.22
CA ARG A 31 7.47 -1.25 5.89
C ARG A 31 8.49 -0.50 5.04
N CYS A 32 8.53 -0.85 3.77
CA CYS A 32 9.07 -0.04 2.70
C CYS A 32 8.06 1.07 2.35
N ALA A 33 7.24 1.51 3.30
CA ALA A 33 6.86 2.90 3.35
C ALA A 33 8.16 3.64 3.69
N PRO A 34 8.79 4.38 2.76
CA PRO A 34 9.95 5.17 3.11
C PRO A 34 9.51 6.07 4.26
N GLN A 35 10.36 6.20 5.29
CA GLN A 35 10.15 7.04 6.47
C GLN A 35 10.06 8.52 6.06
N TYR A 36 9.01 8.90 5.34
CA TYR A 36 8.76 10.25 4.83
C TYR A 36 8.35 11.21 5.94
N SER A 37 7.85 10.67 7.05
CA SER A 37 7.33 11.45 8.18
C SER A 37 8.41 12.02 9.10
N SER A 38 9.68 11.64 8.92
CA SER A 38 10.81 12.08 9.78
C SER A 38 11.83 12.98 9.08
N LEU A 39 11.63 13.31 7.79
CA LEU A 39 12.51 14.23 7.07
C LEU A 39 12.10 15.67 7.30
N SER A 40 13.09 16.53 7.58
CA SER A 40 12.87 17.98 7.57
C SER A 40 12.43 18.44 6.16
N PRO A 41 11.71 19.58 6.04
CA PRO A 41 11.34 20.14 4.75
C PRO A 41 12.52 20.27 3.77
N GLU A 42 13.69 20.71 4.24
CA GLU A 42 14.91 20.86 3.43
C GLU A 42 15.46 19.53 2.93
N GLN A 43 15.42 18.49 3.78
CA GLN A 43 15.82 17.14 3.39
C GLN A 43 14.88 16.56 2.32
N ARG A 44 13.57 16.84 2.41
CA ARG A 44 12.60 16.45 1.38
C ARG A 44 12.89 17.12 0.04
N LEU A 45 13.13 18.43 0.04
CA LEU A 45 13.49 19.19 -1.16
C LEU A 45 14.81 18.70 -1.77
N SER A 46 15.84 18.51 -0.95
CA SER A 46 17.15 18.01 -1.39
C SER A 46 17.08 16.59 -1.94
N ARG A 47 16.20 15.73 -1.40
CA ARG A 47 15.97 14.39 -1.93
C ARG A 47 15.18 14.44 -3.24
N ARG A 48 14.15 15.29 -3.34
CA ARG A 48 13.39 15.52 -4.57
C ARG A 48 14.29 16.01 -5.69
N ALA A 49 15.12 17.02 -5.44
CA ALA A 49 16.08 17.55 -6.41
C ALA A 49 17.02 16.46 -6.96
N ARG A 50 17.46 15.52 -6.11
CA ARG A 50 18.29 14.39 -6.52
C ARG A 50 17.55 13.36 -7.39
N LEU A 51 16.24 13.18 -7.19
CA LEU A 51 15.43 12.17 -7.89
C LEU A 51 14.78 12.71 -9.17
N LEU A 52 14.56 14.01 -9.27
CA LEU A 52 14.06 14.65 -10.48
C LEU A 52 15.02 14.38 -11.65
N GLY A 53 14.48 13.88 -12.75
CA GLY A 53 15.27 13.55 -13.96
C GLY A 53 15.76 12.11 -14.01
N ARG A 54 15.80 11.41 -12.86
CA ARG A 54 16.22 10.01 -12.82
C ARG A 54 15.12 9.08 -13.29
N VAL A 55 15.54 8.03 -14.01
CA VAL A 55 14.70 6.89 -14.35
C VAL A 55 15.13 5.73 -13.46
N LEU A 56 14.18 5.19 -12.71
CA LEU A 56 14.35 4.04 -11.83
C LEU A 56 13.51 2.86 -12.34
N THR A 57 13.74 1.70 -11.76
CA THR A 57 12.91 0.52 -11.95
C THR A 57 11.90 0.41 -10.81
N ALA A 58 10.64 0.19 -11.14
CA ALA A 58 9.58 -0.03 -10.16
C ALA A 58 9.81 -1.33 -9.38
N GLN A 59 9.72 -1.25 -8.06
CA GLN A 59 9.85 -2.38 -7.14
C GLN A 59 8.50 -2.87 -6.60
N MET A 60 7.43 -2.14 -6.87
CA MET A 60 6.09 -2.50 -6.41
C MET A 60 5.04 -1.98 -7.39
N PRO A 61 3.92 -2.72 -7.54
CA PRO A 61 2.83 -2.26 -8.38
C PRO A 61 2.17 -0.99 -7.82
N GLN A 62 1.85 -0.05 -8.70
CA GLN A 62 1.12 1.19 -8.37
C GLN A 62 0.39 1.72 -9.60
N ALA A 63 -0.50 2.69 -9.46
CA ALA A 63 -1.15 3.34 -10.61
C ALA A 63 -0.30 4.52 -11.10
N CYS A 64 -0.05 4.62 -12.41
CA CYS A 64 0.59 5.79 -12.99
C CYS A 64 -0.42 6.94 -13.13
N LEU A 65 -0.22 8.05 -12.40
CA LEU A 65 -1.12 9.20 -12.52
C LEU A 65 -1.12 9.85 -13.91
N GLY A 66 -0.06 9.71 -14.72
CA GLY A 66 -0.01 10.32 -16.05
C GLY A 66 -0.87 9.61 -17.12
N CYS A 67 -0.86 8.28 -17.18
CA CYS A 67 -1.62 7.51 -18.18
C CYS A 67 -2.75 6.65 -17.60
N GLY A 68 -2.84 6.53 -16.28
CA GLY A 68 -3.86 5.74 -15.59
C GLY A 68 -3.62 4.24 -15.60
N GLN A 69 -2.59 3.76 -16.30
CA GLN A 69 -2.25 2.33 -16.35
C GLN A 69 -1.44 1.90 -15.11
N PRO A 70 -1.51 0.61 -14.73
CA PRO A 70 -0.69 0.08 -13.66
C PRO A 70 0.78 0.10 -14.06
N ILE A 71 1.61 0.61 -13.16
CA ILE A 71 3.06 0.40 -13.13
C ILE A 71 3.28 -0.99 -12.53
N GLN A 72 3.95 -1.87 -13.27
CA GLN A 72 4.37 -3.20 -12.85
C GLN A 72 5.77 -3.19 -12.24
N GLU A 73 6.12 -4.26 -11.52
CA GLU A 73 7.52 -4.48 -11.14
C GLU A 73 8.39 -4.61 -12.40
N GLY A 74 9.54 -3.93 -12.41
CA GLY A 74 10.41 -3.87 -13.59
C GLY A 74 10.16 -2.67 -14.51
N ASP A 75 9.03 -1.96 -14.38
CA ASP A 75 8.74 -0.82 -15.24
C ASP A 75 9.67 0.36 -14.98
N ARG A 76 9.99 1.10 -16.06
CA ARG A 76 10.78 2.33 -15.99
C ARG A 76 9.91 3.46 -15.47
N ILE A 77 10.24 3.98 -14.29
CA ILE A 77 9.51 5.04 -13.60
C ILE A 77 10.38 6.27 -13.35
N THR A 78 9.73 7.42 -13.18
CA THR A 78 10.38 8.68 -12.81
C THR A 78 9.46 9.49 -11.91
N LEU A 79 10.04 10.38 -11.11
CA LEU A 79 9.27 11.31 -10.28
C LEU A 79 8.73 12.43 -11.18
N HIS A 80 7.41 12.63 -11.18
CA HIS A 80 6.78 13.73 -11.91
C HIS A 80 7.23 15.07 -11.32
N PRO A 81 7.63 16.06 -12.15
CA PRO A 81 8.14 17.33 -11.67
C PRO A 81 7.14 18.09 -10.79
N ASP A 82 5.84 18.05 -11.13
CA ASP A 82 4.83 18.87 -10.47
C ASP A 82 4.02 18.14 -9.40
N TRP A 83 3.79 16.84 -9.56
CA TRP A 83 2.85 16.09 -8.72
C TRP A 83 3.52 15.37 -7.56
N ASP A 84 4.87 15.31 -7.55
CA ASP A 84 5.67 14.59 -6.56
C ASP A 84 5.25 13.11 -6.40
N VAL A 85 4.81 12.49 -7.51
CA VAL A 85 4.43 11.08 -7.59
C VAL A 85 5.27 10.33 -8.63
N TRP A 86 5.40 9.02 -8.46
CA TRP A 86 6.03 8.16 -9.44
C TRP A 86 5.07 7.90 -10.63
N VAL A 87 5.59 8.11 -11.84
CA VAL A 87 4.89 7.86 -13.10
C VAL A 87 5.79 7.03 -14.02
N HIS A 88 5.23 6.43 -15.08
CA HIS A 88 6.06 5.86 -16.14
C HIS A 88 7.05 6.90 -16.68
N ALA A 89 8.26 6.48 -17.07
CA ALA A 89 9.26 7.37 -17.63
C ALA A 89 8.72 8.18 -18.83
N ASN A 90 7.86 7.58 -19.64
CA ASN A 90 7.21 8.22 -20.79
C ASN A 90 6.09 9.21 -20.40
N CYS A 91 5.58 9.11 -19.17
CA CYS A 91 4.53 10.00 -18.64
C CYS A 91 5.11 11.17 -17.83
N ARG A 92 6.43 11.40 -17.87
CA ARG A 92 7.13 12.44 -17.10
C ARG A 92 6.59 13.85 -17.34
N ASN A 93 6.24 14.15 -18.59
CA ASN A 93 5.79 15.46 -19.02
C ASN A 93 4.28 15.48 -19.30
N ALA A 94 3.52 14.58 -18.68
CA ALA A 94 2.07 14.57 -18.81
C ALA A 94 1.50 15.87 -18.23
N THR A 95 0.68 16.57 -18.99
CA THR A 95 0.11 17.86 -18.57
C THR A 95 -1.15 17.72 -17.71
N GLN A 96 -1.71 16.51 -17.65
CA GLN A 96 -2.92 16.22 -16.90
C GLN A 96 -2.86 14.83 -16.25
N ILE A 97 -3.55 14.70 -15.12
CA ILE A 97 -3.72 13.42 -14.44
C ILE A 97 -4.77 12.61 -15.19
N ALA A 98 -4.50 11.31 -15.37
CA ALA A 98 -5.43 10.39 -16.00
C ALA A 98 -6.75 10.33 -15.21
N PRO A 99 -7.91 10.41 -15.89
CA PRO A 99 -9.22 10.43 -15.24
C PRO A 99 -9.54 9.10 -14.54
N ARG A 100 -8.86 8.02 -14.93
CA ARG A 100 -9.04 6.67 -14.40
C ARG A 100 -7.72 6.14 -13.90
N LEU A 101 -7.70 5.64 -12.67
CA LEU A 101 -6.52 5.05 -12.05
C LEU A 101 -6.71 3.55 -11.90
N VAL A 102 -6.03 2.80 -12.76
CA VAL A 102 -5.99 1.34 -12.72
C VAL A 102 -4.74 0.88 -11.97
N SER A 103 -4.91 -0.08 -11.06
CA SER A 103 -3.86 -0.68 -10.25
C SER A 103 -4.01 -2.20 -10.26
N ILE A 104 -2.93 -2.89 -9.86
CA ILE A 104 -2.99 -4.30 -9.50
C ILE A 104 -3.31 -4.42 -8.01
N ALA A 105 -4.29 -5.25 -7.66
CA ALA A 105 -4.66 -5.51 -6.28
C ALA A 105 -3.50 -6.22 -5.56
N SER A 106 -2.99 -5.63 -4.48
CA SER A 106 -1.97 -6.27 -3.63
C SER A 106 -2.55 -7.28 -2.63
N ARG A 107 -3.87 -7.22 -2.41
CA ARG A 107 -4.62 -8.08 -1.50
C ARG A 107 -6.04 -8.29 -2.00
N ALA A 108 -6.65 -9.38 -1.55
CA ALA A 108 -8.06 -9.65 -1.81
C ALA A 108 -8.95 -8.54 -1.20
N GLY A 109 -10.12 -8.36 -1.80
CA GLY A 109 -11.10 -7.34 -1.42
C GLY A 109 -12.41 -7.53 -2.17
N VAL A 110 -13.29 -6.53 -2.13
CA VAL A 110 -14.65 -6.63 -2.69
C VAL A 110 -14.96 -5.42 -3.56
N CYS A 111 -15.48 -5.69 -4.76
CA CYS A 111 -15.89 -4.64 -5.68
C CYS A 111 -17.05 -3.81 -5.16
N ALA A 112 -16.87 -2.48 -5.11
CA ALA A 112 -17.90 -1.56 -4.66
C ALA A 112 -19.16 -1.57 -5.56
N HIS A 113 -19.02 -1.93 -6.84
CA HIS A 113 -20.13 -1.98 -7.80
C HIS A 113 -20.84 -3.35 -7.79
N CYS A 114 -20.16 -4.43 -8.22
CA CYS A 114 -20.81 -5.73 -8.39
C CYS A 114 -20.78 -6.63 -7.13
N ARG A 115 -20.15 -6.18 -6.03
CA ARG A 115 -20.01 -6.92 -4.77
C ARG A 115 -19.28 -8.28 -4.87
N ARG A 116 -18.73 -8.64 -6.03
CA ARG A 116 -17.89 -9.83 -6.20
C ARG A 116 -16.50 -9.60 -5.60
N PRO A 117 -15.86 -10.63 -5.02
CA PRO A 117 -14.51 -10.50 -4.50
C PRO A 117 -13.49 -10.40 -5.65
N TRP A 118 -12.42 -9.66 -5.42
CA TRP A 118 -11.20 -9.76 -6.22
C TRP A 118 -10.09 -10.45 -5.44
N GLN A 119 -9.13 -10.99 -6.16
CA GLN A 119 -7.92 -11.61 -5.64
C GLN A 119 -6.70 -10.69 -5.84
N SER A 120 -5.61 -11.01 -5.12
CA SER A 120 -4.32 -10.40 -5.41
C SER A 120 -3.92 -10.64 -6.87
N GLY A 121 -3.30 -9.66 -7.51
CA GLY A 121 -2.91 -9.71 -8.92
C GLY A 121 -4.00 -9.28 -9.91
N GLN A 122 -5.26 -9.13 -9.48
CA GLN A 122 -6.32 -8.68 -10.38
C GLN A 122 -6.29 -7.17 -10.62
N ARG A 123 -6.74 -6.74 -11.80
CA ARG A 123 -6.87 -5.33 -12.17
C ARG A 123 -8.07 -4.72 -11.45
N ILE A 124 -7.80 -3.68 -10.69
CA ILE A 124 -8.80 -2.86 -10.00
C ILE A 124 -8.64 -1.41 -10.41
N ALA A 125 -9.72 -0.67 -10.43
CA ALA A 125 -9.73 0.74 -10.75
C ALA A 125 -10.34 1.54 -9.61
N ARG A 126 -9.82 2.75 -9.40
CA ARG A 126 -10.34 3.67 -8.39
C ARG A 126 -11.46 4.50 -9.00
N HIS A 127 -12.65 4.38 -8.43
CA HIS A 127 -13.82 5.21 -8.73
C HIS A 127 -13.97 6.30 -7.66
N GLU A 128 -14.68 7.39 -8.00
CA GLU A 128 -14.94 8.57 -7.17
C GLU A 128 -15.05 8.26 -5.66
N GLY A 129 -14.39 9.07 -4.82
CA GLY A 129 -14.48 8.92 -3.36
C GLY A 129 -13.61 7.81 -2.76
N SER A 130 -12.65 7.25 -3.51
CA SER A 130 -11.71 6.21 -3.05
C SER A 130 -12.24 4.78 -3.01
N LEU A 131 -13.34 4.52 -3.72
CA LEU A 131 -13.84 3.17 -3.88
C LEU A 131 -13.03 2.41 -4.91
N TRP A 132 -12.63 1.18 -4.56
CA TRP A 132 -11.99 0.25 -5.49
C TRP A 132 -13.06 -0.62 -6.15
N MET A 133 -12.97 -0.74 -7.47
CA MET A 133 -13.86 -1.54 -8.30
C MET A 133 -13.03 -2.45 -9.21
N HIS A 134 -13.60 -3.52 -9.76
CA HIS A 134 -12.93 -4.18 -10.88
C HIS A 134 -12.76 -3.18 -12.02
N ASP A 135 -11.68 -3.33 -12.80
CA ASP A 135 -11.45 -2.51 -13.99
C ASP A 135 -12.70 -2.56 -14.91
N GLU A 136 -13.25 -3.75 -15.15
CA GLU A 136 -14.49 -3.95 -15.93
C GLU A 136 -15.78 -3.35 -15.33
N CYS A 137 -15.78 -3.00 -14.03
CA CYS A 137 -16.96 -2.45 -13.36
C CYS A 137 -16.96 -0.92 -13.28
N VAL A 138 -15.89 -0.26 -13.74
CA VAL A 138 -15.85 1.20 -13.81
C VAL A 138 -16.56 1.65 -15.09
N PRO A 139 -17.62 2.48 -14.95
CA PRO A 139 -18.40 2.97 -16.08
C PRO A 139 -17.61 3.85 -17.06
#